data_AF-A0A8W8KTN5-F1
#
_entry.id   AF-A0A8W8KTN5-F1
#
_cell.length_a   1.000
_cell.length_b   1.000
_cell.length_c   1.000
_cell.angle_alpha   90.00
_cell.angle_beta   90.00
_cell.angle_gamma   90.00
#
_symmetry.space_group_name_H-M   'P 1'
#
loop_
_entity.id
_entity.type
_entity.pdbx_description
1 polymer ?
#
loop_
_entity_poly.entity_id
_entity_poly.type
_entity_poly.pdbx_seq_one_letter_code
_entity_poly.pdbx_strand_id
1 'polypeptide(L)'
;IGPGIVYLTFQSPLGNGAFLHHITPSEPLLQKLVHNIYIQRYSPTVVANFLMLGEAIQVERDIMIWNNKRYERKPMFVKSKEDSLVAKHRRWYSQFYSENSPRLKFQKDTMEW
;
A
#
# COMPACT_ATOMS: atom_id res chain seq x y z
N ILE A 1 3.35 -0.41 -12.50
CA ILE A 1 3.15 0.89 -11.81
C ILE A 1 4.01 0.85 -10.54
N GLY A 2 5.25 1.34 -10.62
CA GLY A 2 6.17 1.65 -9.50
C GLY A 2 6.26 0.73 -8.26
N PRO A 3 6.99 1.17 -7.22
CA PRO A 3 7.06 0.49 -5.92
C PRO A 3 6.01 0.95 -4.90
N GLY A 4 5.38 2.11 -5.09
CA GLY A 4 4.55 2.77 -4.07
C GLY A 4 3.19 3.24 -4.55
N ILE A 5 2.73 2.79 -5.71
CA ILE A 5 1.42 3.16 -6.24
C ILE A 5 0.67 1.89 -6.66
N VAL A 6 -0.54 1.74 -6.16
CA VAL A 6 -1.48 0.71 -6.58
C VAL A 6 -2.69 1.40 -7.22
N TYR A 7 -3.04 0.94 -8.41
CA TYR A 7 -4.16 1.44 -9.19
C TYR A 7 -5.12 0.28 -9.42
N LEU A 8 -6.32 0.38 -8.87
CA LEU A 8 -7.38 -0.61 -8.99
C LEU A 8 -8.57 0.01 -9.68
N THR A 9 -9.06 -0.61 -10.74
CA THR A 9 -10.32 -0.25 -11.38
C THR A 9 -11.37 -1.26 -10.94
N PHE A 10 -12.53 -0.79 -10.54
CA PHE A 10 -13.64 -1.66 -10.17
C PHE A 10 -14.87 -1.35 -11.01
N GLN A 11 -15.60 -2.43 -11.32
CA GLN A 11 -16.91 -2.37 -11.92
C GLN A 11 -17.87 -3.08 -10.99
N SER A 12 -18.89 -2.37 -10.56
CA SER A 12 -19.90 -2.90 -9.64
C SER A 12 -21.28 -2.40 -10.03
N PRO A 13 -22.36 -3.09 -9.64
CA PRO A 13 -23.72 -2.60 -9.86
C PRO A 13 -23.98 -1.24 -9.20
N LEU A 14 -23.20 -0.87 -8.18
CA LEU A 14 -23.30 0.39 -7.45
C LEU A 14 -22.54 1.55 -8.14
N GLY A 15 -21.77 1.24 -9.18
CA GLY A 15 -20.99 2.21 -9.93
C GLY A 15 -19.63 1.64 -10.37
N ASN A 16 -19.08 2.30 -11.38
CA ASN A 16 -17.72 2.08 -11.86
C ASN A 16 -16.80 3.16 -11.28
N GLY A 17 -15.56 2.79 -10.99
CA GLY A 17 -14.61 3.72 -10.41
C GLY A 17 -13.16 3.24 -10.46
N ALA A 18 -12.29 4.12 -9.97
CA ALA A 18 -10.87 3.87 -9.79
C ALA A 18 -10.48 4.18 -8.35
N PHE A 19 -9.67 3.30 -7.79
CA PHE A 19 -9.09 3.39 -6.47
C PHE A 19 -7.58 3.52 -6.62
N LEU A 20 -7.05 4.66 -6.16
CA LEU A 20 -5.63 4.94 -6.16
C LEU A 20 -5.11 4.88 -4.73
N HIS A 21 -4.06 4.11 -4.53
CA HIS A 21 -3.40 3.93 -3.25
C HIS A 21 -1.93 4.31 -3.43
N HIS A 22 -1.48 5.28 -2.64
CA HIS A 22 -0.12 5.80 -2.68
C HIS A 22 0.55 5.57 -1.32
N ILE A 23 1.72 4.95 -1.32
CA ILE A 23 2.58 4.80 -0.15
C ILE A 23 3.88 5.53 -0.44
N THR A 24 4.17 6.54 0.38
CA THR A 24 5.44 7.29 0.31
C THR A 24 6.20 7.12 1.62
N PRO A 25 7.46 6.68 1.59
CA PRO A 25 8.29 6.64 2.80
C PRO A 25 8.63 8.07 3.22
N SER A 26 8.25 8.47 4.43
CA SER A 26 8.63 9.77 4.99
C SER A 26 9.90 9.66 5.83
N GLU A 27 10.04 8.58 6.61
CA GLU A 27 11.20 8.29 7.46
C GLU A 27 11.45 6.77 7.51
N PRO A 28 12.61 6.30 8.02
CA PRO A 28 12.77 4.88 8.31
C PRO A 28 11.64 4.38 9.22
N LEU A 29 10.91 3.35 8.76
CA LEU A 29 9.73 2.78 9.44
C LEU A 29 8.47 3.66 9.50
N LEU A 30 8.49 4.86 8.91
CA LEU A 30 7.31 5.72 8.80
C LEU A 30 6.89 5.86 7.33
N GLN A 31 5.63 5.56 7.06
CA GLN A 31 5.07 5.61 5.72
C GLN A 31 3.81 6.46 5.72
N LYS A 32 3.68 7.35 4.74
CA LYS A 32 2.46 8.09 4.48
C LYS A 32 1.63 7.31 3.46
N LEU A 33 0.43 6.93 3.88
CA LEU A 33 -0.56 6.24 3.07
C LEU A 33 -1.66 7.23 2.64
N VAL A 34 -1.95 7.30 1.35
CA VAL A 34 -3.01 8.13 0.78
C VAL A 34 -3.89 7.30 -0.15
N HIS A 35 -5.20 7.33 0.10
CA HIS A 35 -6.21 6.70 -0.75
C HIS A 35 -7.07 7.74 -1.43
N ASN A 36 -7.23 7.62 -2.73
CA ASN A 36 -8.13 8.45 -3.53
C ASN A 36 -9.10 7.54 -4.28
N ILE A 37 -10.40 7.77 -4.07
CA ILE A 37 -11.47 7.06 -4.78
C ILE A 37 -12.15 8.00 -5.75
N TYR A 38 -12.18 7.59 -7.01
CA TYR A 38 -12.89 8.27 -8.07
C TYR A 38 -14.05 7.38 -8.52
N ILE A 39 -15.27 7.90 -8.47
CA ILE A 39 -16.47 7.23 -8.95
C ILE A 39 -17.05 7.98 -10.14
N GLN A 40 -17.83 7.27 -10.96
CA GLN A 40 -18.55 7.87 -12.08
C GLN A 40 -19.50 8.98 -11.61
N ARG A 41 -19.59 10.08 -12.37
CA ARG A 41 -20.37 11.28 -12.02
C ARG A 41 -21.84 11.03 -11.67
N TYR A 42 -22.45 10.02 -12.27
CA TYR A 42 -23.86 9.67 -12.06
C TYR A 42 -24.11 8.80 -10.82
N SER A 43 -23.05 8.29 -10.19
CA SER A 43 -23.17 7.49 -8.96
C SER A 43 -23.43 8.40 -7.76
N PRO A 44 -24.34 8.03 -6.84
CA PRO A 44 -24.60 8.81 -5.64
C PRO A 44 -23.35 8.94 -4.76
N THR A 45 -23.10 10.14 -4.22
CA THR A 45 -21.95 10.41 -3.32
C THR A 45 -21.95 9.53 -2.08
N VAL A 46 -23.11 9.05 -1.63
CA VAL A 46 -23.24 8.11 -0.52
C VAL A 46 -22.48 6.81 -0.79
N VAL A 47 -22.46 6.34 -2.04
CA VAL A 47 -21.71 5.13 -2.42
C VAL A 47 -20.21 5.37 -2.30
N ALA A 48 -19.69 6.52 -2.74
CA ALA A 48 -18.29 6.87 -2.54
C ALA A 48 -17.91 6.94 -1.07
N ASN A 49 -18.73 7.60 -0.25
CA ASN A 49 -18.47 7.70 1.20
C ASN A 49 -18.48 6.33 1.87
N PHE A 50 -19.40 5.45 1.47
CA PHE A 50 -19.45 4.07 1.98
C PHE A 50 -18.19 3.29 1.59
N LEU A 51 -17.74 3.38 0.33
CA LEU A 51 -16.52 2.72 -0.13
C LEU A 51 -15.27 3.28 0.59
N MET A 52 -15.17 4.60 0.75
CA MET A 52 -14.10 5.25 1.50
C MET A 52 -14.07 4.79 2.96
N LEU A 53 -15.23 4.73 3.61
CA LEU A 53 -15.33 4.27 5.00
C LEU A 53 -14.96 2.79 5.13
N GLY A 54 -15.44 1.94 4.21
CA GLY A 54 -15.11 0.52 4.17
C GLY A 54 -13.61 0.30 4.03
N GLU A 55 -12.97 1.00 3.09
CA GLU A 55 -11.52 0.95 2.92
C GLU A 55 -10.79 1.43 4.18
N ALA A 56 -11.20 2.56 4.76
CA ALA A 56 -10.57 3.11 5.95
C ALA A 56 -10.57 2.09 7.11
N ILE A 57 -11.69 1.40 7.32
CA ILE A 57 -11.82 0.36 8.35
C ILE A 57 -10.93 -0.86 8.02
N GLN A 58 -10.83 -1.28 6.76
CA GLN A 58 -9.97 -2.40 6.36
C GLN A 58 -8.50 -2.06 6.58
N VAL A 59 -8.07 -0.88 6.13
CA VAL A 59 -6.71 -0.38 6.27
C VAL A 59 -6.34 -0.22 7.74
N GLU A 60 -7.24 0.31 8.58
CA GLU A 60 -6.99 0.46 10.01
C GLU A 60 -6.68 -0.89 10.69
N ARG A 61 -7.39 -1.95 10.32
CA ARG A 61 -7.11 -3.30 10.83
C ARG A 61 -5.75 -3.82 10.37
N ASP A 62 -5.38 -3.55 9.11
CA ASP A 62 -4.08 -3.93 8.58
C ASP A 62 -2.94 -3.15 9.23
N ILE A 63 -3.13 -1.86 9.51
CA ILE A 63 -2.16 -1.00 10.22
C ILE A 63 -1.80 -1.61 11.59
N MET A 64 -2.79 -2.13 12.32
CA MET A 64 -2.54 -2.77 13.62
C MET A 64 -1.57 -3.95 13.50
N ILE A 65 -1.70 -4.77 12.44
CA ILE A 65 -0.78 -5.88 12.18
C ILE A 65 0.57 -5.38 11.67
N TRP A 66 0.60 -4.38 10.80
CA TRP A 66 1.84 -3.83 10.25
C TRP A 66 2.72 -3.19 11.31
N ASN A 67 2.13 -2.47 12.26
CA ASN A 67 2.86 -1.84 13.37
C ASN A 67 3.46 -2.85 14.35
N ASN A 68 2.83 -4.03 14.49
CA ASN A 68 3.25 -5.05 15.45
C ASN A 68 4.01 -6.22 14.82
N LYS A 69 4.28 -6.18 13.51
CA LYS A 69 5.03 -7.25 12.82
C LYS A 69 6.47 -6.85 12.51
N ARG A 70 7.35 -7.85 12.52
CA ARG A 70 8.71 -7.74 12.00
C ARG A 70 8.77 -8.14 10.52
N TYR A 71 9.71 -7.55 9.78
CA TYR A 71 10.09 -8.05 8.47
C TYR A 71 10.95 -9.32 8.62
N GLU A 72 10.44 -10.45 8.13
CA GLU A 72 11.17 -11.72 8.08
C GLU A 72 11.69 -11.96 6.66
N ARG A 73 13.02 -12.10 6.52
CA ARG A 73 13.69 -12.27 5.23
C ARG A 73 13.41 -13.64 4.62
N LYS A 74 13.39 -14.70 5.45
CA LYS A 74 13.13 -16.07 5.01
C LYS A 74 11.93 -16.64 5.79
N PRO A 75 10.69 -16.21 5.47
CA PRO A 75 9.51 -16.72 6.15
C PRO A 75 9.35 -18.23 5.88
N MET A 76 8.85 -18.95 6.87
CA MET A 76 8.49 -20.36 6.70
C MET A 76 7.16 -20.43 5.97
N PHE A 77 7.20 -20.94 4.73
CA PHE A 77 6.01 -21.11 3.90
C PHE A 77 5.43 -22.51 4.11
N VAL A 78 4.11 -22.60 4.14
CA VAL A 78 3.42 -23.87 3.93
C VAL A 78 3.63 -24.28 2.47
N LYS A 79 3.62 -25.57 2.15
CA LYS A 79 3.73 -26.07 0.77
C LYS A 79 2.43 -25.83 -0.03
N SER A 80 1.93 -24.60 0.00
CA SER A 80 0.77 -24.13 -0.75
C SER A 80 1.25 -23.38 -2.01
N LYS A 81 0.40 -23.32 -3.04
CA LYS A 81 0.74 -22.55 -4.26
C LYS A 81 0.71 -21.05 -3.97
N GLU A 82 -0.15 -20.64 -3.07
CA GLU A 82 -0.43 -19.28 -2.64
C GLU A 82 0.79 -18.68 -1.93
N ASP A 83 1.39 -19.41 -0.99
CA ASP A 83 2.58 -18.97 -0.26
C ASP A 83 3.79 -18.77 -1.18
N SER A 84 3.89 -19.58 -2.25
CA SER A 84 4.96 -19.46 -3.23
C SER A 84 4.94 -18.12 -3.99
N LEU A 85 3.78 -17.47 -4.09
CA LEU A 85 3.62 -16.18 -4.76
C LEU A 85 4.28 -15.05 -3.98
N VAL A 86 4.39 -15.16 -2.65
CA VAL A 86 5.07 -14.15 -1.81
C VAL A 86 6.54 -14.04 -2.18
N ALA A 87 7.21 -15.18 -2.39
CA ALA A 87 8.62 -15.20 -2.79
C ALA A 87 8.83 -14.59 -4.18
N LYS A 88 7.92 -14.87 -5.13
CA LYS A 88 7.93 -14.28 -6.47
C LYS A 88 7.73 -12.76 -6.42
N HIS A 89 6.75 -12.31 -5.64
CA HIS A 89 6.47 -10.88 -5.44
C HIS A 89 7.68 -10.14 -4.87
N ARG A 90 8.33 -10.69 -3.82
CA ARG A 90 9.54 -10.08 -3.23
C ARG A 90 10.69 -9.96 -4.22
N ARG A 91 10.89 -10.97 -5.08
CA ARG A 91 11.91 -10.95 -6.15
C ARG A 91 11.60 -9.90 -7.22
N TRP A 92 10.34 -9.74 -7.58
CA TRP A 92 9.92 -8.67 -8.48
C TRP A 92 10.12 -7.29 -7.83
N TYR A 93 9.76 -7.12 -6.55
CA TYR A 93 9.86 -5.85 -5.84
C TYR A 93 11.30 -5.39 -5.59
N SER A 94 12.27 -6.31 -5.50
CA SER A 94 13.68 -5.95 -5.29
C SER A 94 14.29 -5.14 -6.44
N GLN A 95 13.69 -5.13 -7.62
CA GLN A 95 14.18 -4.33 -8.76
C GLN A 95 14.22 -2.82 -8.46
N PHE A 96 13.37 -2.34 -7.53
CA PHE A 96 13.28 -0.91 -7.20
C PHE A 96 14.37 -0.46 -6.20
N TYR A 97 15.15 -1.39 -5.65
CA TYR A 97 16.17 -1.13 -4.63
C TYR A 97 17.59 -1.44 -5.13
N SER A 98 17.88 -1.10 -6.38
CA SER A 98 19.23 -1.18 -6.95
C SER A 98 20.19 -0.16 -6.33
N GLU A 99 21.50 -0.31 -6.53
CA GLU A 99 22.50 0.64 -6.02
C GLU A 99 22.27 2.07 -6.52
N ASN A 100 21.79 2.21 -7.75
CA ASN A 100 21.49 3.50 -8.39
C ASN A 100 20.10 4.05 -8.05
N SER A 101 19.31 3.35 -7.24
CA SER A 101 17.97 3.81 -6.86
C SER A 101 18.07 5.06 -5.97
N PRO A 102 17.21 6.08 -6.20
CA PRO A 102 17.12 7.22 -5.30
C PRO A 102 16.84 6.76 -3.87
N ARG A 103 17.76 7.08 -2.95
CA ARG A 103 17.59 6.81 -1.53
C ARG A 103 17.15 8.10 -0.85
N LEU A 104 16.24 7.97 0.11
CA LEU A 104 15.91 9.09 0.98
C LEU A 104 17.18 9.45 1.76
N LYS A 105 17.82 10.57 1.42
CA LYS A 105 18.91 11.12 2.23
C LYS A 105 18.27 11.74 3.45
N PHE A 106 18.22 10.99 4.54
CA PHE A 106 17.76 11.51 5.82
C PHE A 106 18.73 12.60 6.28
N GLN A 107 18.29 13.85 6.23
CA GLN A 107 19.02 14.99 6.75
C GLN A 107 18.22 15.51 7.96
N LYS A 108 18.62 15.07 9.15
CA LYS A 108 18.07 15.58 10.41
C LYS A 108 18.71 16.96 10.65
N ASP A 109 18.07 18.03 10.18
CA ASP A 109 18.61 19.40 10.31
C ASP A 109 18.48 19.98 11.73
N THR A 110 17.96 19.23 12.71
CA THR A 110 17.89 19.67 14.10
C THR A 110 18.23 18.56 15.09
N MET A 111 19.23 18.85 15.93
CA MET A 111 19.64 18.05 17.07
C MET A 111 18.71 18.29 18.26
N GLU A 112 17.47 17.79 18.18
CA GLU A 112 16.65 17.63 19.38
C GLU A 112 16.57 16.14 19.76
N TRP A 113 16.77 15.94 21.07
CA TRP A 113 16.92 14.66 21.77
C TRP A 113 15.57 13.99 22.00
#